data_AF-A0A0D2NB65-F1
#
_entry.id   AF-A0A0D2NB65-F1
#
_cell.length_a   1.000
_cell.length_b   1.000
_cell.length_c   1.000
_cell.angle_alpha   90.00
_cell.angle_beta   90.00
_cell.angle_gamma   90.00
#
_symmetry.space_group_name_H-M   'P 1'
#
loop_
_entity.id
_entity.type
_entity.pdbx_description
1 polymer ?
#
loop_
_entity_poly.entity_id
_entity_poly.type
_entity_poly.pdbx_seq_one_letter_code
_entity_poly.pdbx_strand_id
1 'polypeptide(L)'
;MSDWQEEGFGKVVIACDSEYVVLGATERIANWDANGWKTAQGRDIANKGLWVRLIEAIEQLEQGGTVVHFHLIDRDFNLADKTAKEGANRDDVPEQWLNVAI
;
A
#
# COMPACT_ATOMS: atom_id res chain seq x y z
N MET A 1 12.22 -3.08 12.17
CA MET A 1 10.93 -3.69 11.79
C MET A 1 10.99 -5.13 12.24
N SER A 2 9.93 -5.68 12.84
CA SER A 2 9.94 -7.10 13.21
C SER A 2 10.09 -7.94 11.94
N ASP A 3 10.97 -8.93 11.98
CA ASP A 3 11.12 -9.88 10.88
C ASP A 3 10.00 -10.92 10.99
N TRP A 4 8.96 -10.74 10.18
CA TRP A 4 7.80 -11.65 10.16
C TRP A 4 8.18 -13.07 9.77
N GLN A 5 9.34 -13.30 9.16
CA GLN A 5 9.84 -14.63 8.84
C GLN A 5 10.46 -15.30 10.06
N GLU A 6 11.23 -14.56 10.87
CA GLU A 6 11.73 -15.06 12.16
C GLU A 6 10.57 -15.40 13.11
N GLU A 7 9.44 -14.70 12.99
CA GLU A 7 8.20 -14.99 13.71
C GLU A 7 7.39 -16.15 13.10
N GLY A 8 7.79 -16.68 11.95
CA GLY A 8 7.17 -17.85 11.30
C GLY A 8 5.97 -17.54 10.40
N PHE A 9 5.73 -16.28 10.03
CA PHE A 9 4.62 -15.88 9.15
C PHE A 9 5.02 -15.91 7.68
N GLY A 10 4.59 -16.96 6.96
CA GLY A 10 4.73 -17.07 5.51
C GLY A 10 3.67 -16.30 4.70
N LYS A 11 2.70 -15.66 5.37
CA LYS A 11 1.60 -14.96 4.72
C LYS A 11 1.09 -13.79 5.57
N VAL A 12 0.83 -12.67 4.90
CA VAL A 12 0.22 -11.47 5.46
C VAL A 12 -1.02 -11.13 4.65
N VAL A 13 -2.09 -10.72 5.33
CA VAL A 13 -3.32 -10.26 4.69
C VAL A 13 -3.59 -8.83 5.13
N ILE A 14 -3.62 -7.91 4.17
CA ILE A 14 -4.01 -6.51 4.35
C ILE A 14 -5.49 -6.42 4.01
N ALA A 15 -6.33 -6.29 5.05
CA ALA A 15 -7.76 -6.05 4.89
C ALA A 15 -8.01 -4.54 4.82
N CYS A 16 -8.64 -4.06 3.76
CA CYS A 16 -8.86 -2.63 3.50
C CYS A 16 -10.22 -2.43 2.82
N ASP A 17 -10.95 -1.37 3.16
CA ASP A 17 -12.22 -0.98 2.53
C ASP A 17 -12.02 -0.07 1.31
N SER A 18 -10.78 0.34 1.03
CA SER A 18 -10.45 1.16 -0.14
C SER A 18 -10.30 0.31 -1.39
N GLU A 19 -11.30 0.35 -2.26
CA GLU A 19 -11.21 -0.24 -3.60
C GLU A 19 -10.00 0.29 -4.38
N TYR A 20 -9.63 1.56 -4.19
CA TYR A 20 -8.46 2.14 -4.85
C TYR A 20 -7.18 1.40 -4.47
N VAL A 21 -7.01 1.08 -3.18
CA VAL A 21 -5.84 0.35 -2.68
C VAL A 21 -5.90 -1.11 -3.08
N VAL A 22 -7.03 -1.79 -2.83
CA VAL A 22 -7.14 -3.23 -3.09
C VAL A 22 -7.02 -3.52 -4.58
N LEU A 23 -7.87 -2.91 -5.43
CA LEU A 23 -7.81 -3.12 -6.88
C LEU A 23 -6.53 -2.54 -7.49
N GLY A 24 -6.01 -1.46 -6.89
CA GLY A 24 -4.71 -0.91 -7.25
C GLY A 24 -3.62 -1.98 -7.13
N ALA A 25 -3.47 -2.56 -5.94
CA ALA A 25 -2.44 -3.55 -5.62
C ALA A 25 -2.66 -4.89 -6.34
N THR A 26 -3.90 -5.33 -6.55
CA THR A 26 -4.18 -6.67 -7.10
C THR A 26 -4.31 -6.70 -8.62
N GLU A 27 -4.74 -5.61 -9.27
CA GLU A 27 -5.09 -5.63 -10.69
C GLU A 27 -4.35 -4.58 -11.53
N ARG A 28 -4.08 -3.41 -10.97
CA ARG A 28 -3.65 -2.24 -11.76
C ARG A 28 -2.16 -1.99 -11.70
N ILE A 29 -1.51 -2.37 -10.61
CA ILE A 29 -0.13 -2.00 -10.33
C ILE A 29 0.86 -2.48 -11.39
N ALA A 30 0.71 -3.72 -11.86
CA ALA A 30 1.53 -4.26 -12.94
C ALA A 30 1.38 -3.47 -14.24
N ASN A 31 0.14 -3.03 -14.56
CA ASN A 31 -0.12 -2.21 -15.73
C ASN A 31 0.38 -0.77 -15.56
N TRP A 32 0.31 -0.20 -14.35
CA TRP A 32 0.86 1.12 -14.09
C TRP A 32 2.37 1.13 -14.23
N ASP A 33 3.06 0.14 -13.67
CA ASP A 33 4.51 0.03 -13.80
C ASP A 33 4.95 -0.16 -15.26
N ALA A 34 4.30 -1.08 -15.98
CA ALA A 34 4.56 -1.30 -17.41
C ALA A 34 4.31 -0.07 -18.29
N ASN A 35 3.37 0.80 -17.91
CA ASN A 35 3.06 2.05 -18.62
C ASN A 35 3.81 3.27 -18.07
N GLY A 36 4.89 3.06 -17.31
CA GLY A 36 5.74 4.15 -16.79
C GLY A 36 5.02 5.04 -15.79
N TRP A 37 4.06 4.48 -15.04
CA TRP A 37 3.27 5.13 -14.00
C TRP A 37 2.36 6.25 -14.52
N LYS A 38 1.80 6.07 -15.72
CA LYS A 38 0.94 7.04 -16.39
C LYS A 38 -0.48 6.53 -16.58
N THR A 39 -1.42 7.45 -16.49
CA THR A 39 -2.82 7.29 -16.91
C THR A 39 -2.92 7.19 -18.43
N ALA A 40 -4.06 6.74 -18.94
CA ALA A 40 -4.36 6.70 -20.38
C ALA A 40 -4.25 8.09 -21.07
N GLN A 41 -4.30 9.17 -20.29
CA GLN A 41 -4.16 10.56 -20.78
C GLN A 41 -2.71 11.07 -20.70
N GLY A 42 -1.74 10.21 -20.38
CA GLY A 42 -0.31 10.53 -20.32
C GLY A 42 0.14 11.26 -19.04
N ARG A 43 -0.79 11.58 -18.14
CA ARG A 43 -0.49 12.17 -16.83
C ARG A 43 -0.03 11.11 -15.86
N ASP A 44 0.84 11.47 -14.92
CA ASP A 44 1.25 10.55 -13.86
C ASP A 44 0.05 10.13 -13.02
N ILE A 45 0.04 8.89 -12.53
CA ILE A 45 -1.01 8.44 -11.62
C ILE A 45 -0.90 9.18 -10.29
N ALA A 46 -2.05 9.38 -9.62
CA ALA A 46 -2.05 9.86 -8.25
C ALA A 46 -1.29 8.88 -7.34
N ASN A 47 -0.60 9.42 -6.33
CA ASN A 47 0.14 8.69 -5.30
C ASN A 47 1.28 7.82 -5.84
N LYS A 48 1.85 8.13 -7.01
CA LYS A 48 2.93 7.32 -7.63
C LYS A 48 4.04 6.99 -6.64
N GLY A 49 4.52 7.98 -5.87
CA GLY A 49 5.62 7.76 -4.94
C GLY A 49 5.27 6.78 -3.81
N LEU A 50 4.00 6.77 -3.36
CA LEU A 50 3.51 5.82 -2.36
C LEU A 50 3.37 4.42 -2.93
N TRP A 51 2.88 4.30 -4.17
CA TRP A 51 2.77 3.01 -4.85
C TRP A 51 4.13 2.34 -5.08
N VAL A 52 5.13 3.09 -5.53
CA VAL A 52 6.49 2.57 -5.71
C VAL A 52 7.03 2.00 -4.40
N ARG A 53 6.89 2.75 -3.29
CA ARG A 53 7.32 2.27 -1.96
C ARG A 53 6.54 1.05 -1.48
N LEU A 54 5.24 0.96 -1.80
CA LEU A 54 4.43 -0.20 -1.45
C LEU A 54 4.92 -1.46 -2.18
N ILE A 55 5.21 -1.37 -3.48
CA ILE A 55 5.76 -2.48 -4.26
C ILE A 55 7.10 -2.91 -3.68
N GLU A 56 8.02 -1.97 -3.46
CA GLU A 56 9.35 -2.26 -2.91
C GLU A 56 9.25 -3.03 -1.58
N ALA A 57 8.30 -2.67 -0.70
CA ALA A 57 8.07 -3.37 0.55
C ALA A 57 7.48 -4.79 0.36
N ILE A 58 6.54 -4.95 -0.59
CA ILE A 58 5.95 -6.26 -0.92
C ILE A 58 7.03 -7.18 -1.50
N GLU A 59 7.83 -6.69 -2.45
CA GLU A 59 8.90 -7.47 -3.08
C GLU A 59 9.94 -7.93 -2.06
N GLN A 60 10.31 -7.08 -1.10
CA GLN A 60 11.22 -7.46 -0.01
C GLN A 60 10.64 -8.59 0.85
N LEU A 61 9.35 -8.51 1.21
CA LEU A 61 8.67 -9.56 1.97
C LEU A 61 8.62 -10.87 1.17
N GLU A 62 8.27 -10.81 -0.11
CA GLU A 62 8.15 -11.98 -0.98
C GLU A 62 9.51 -12.63 -1.26
N GLN A 63 10.58 -11.85 -1.42
CA GLN A 63 11.94 -12.36 -1.59
C GLN A 63 12.42 -13.16 -0.37
N GLY A 64 11.97 -12.81 0.83
CA GLY A 64 12.23 -13.62 2.02
C GLY A 64 11.18 -14.72 2.29
N GLY A 65 10.17 -14.86 1.44
CA GLY A 65 9.19 -15.96 1.51
C GLY A 65 7.87 -15.64 2.22
N THR A 66 7.58 -14.36 2.47
CA THR A 66 6.29 -13.91 3.02
C THR A 66 5.41 -13.35 1.90
N VAL A 67 4.28 -14.01 1.63
CA VAL A 67 3.33 -13.56 0.60
C VAL A 67 2.38 -12.51 1.16
N VAL A 68 2.13 -11.43 0.41
CA VAL A 68 1.19 -10.37 0.80
C VAL A 68 -0.10 -10.48 -0.02
N HIS A 69 -1.24 -10.53 0.65
CA HIS A 69 -2.57 -10.49 0.03
C HIS A 69 -3.34 -9.25 0.43
N PHE A 70 -4.20 -8.76 -0.46
CA PHE A 70 -5.12 -7.66 -0.20
C PHE A 70 -6.56 -8.14 -0.28
N HIS A 71 -7.35 -7.88 0.76
CA HIS A 71 -8.77 -8.23 0.82
C HIS A 71 -9.61 -6.97 0.94
N LEU A 72 -10.55 -6.80 0.00
CA LEU A 72 -11.58 -5.77 0.12
C LEU A 72 -12.59 -6.21 1.18
N ILE A 73 -12.80 -5.37 2.18
CA ILE A 73 -13.76 -5.61 3.27
C ILE A 73 -14.85 -4.54 3.28
N ASP A 74 -15.99 -4.87 3.89
CA ASP A 74 -17.00 -3.85 4.21
C ASP A 74 -16.42 -2.82 5.18
N ARG A 75 -16.80 -1.56 5.00
CA ARG A 75 -16.39 -0.44 5.85
C ARG A 75 -16.72 -0.67 7.32
N ASP A 76 -17.79 -1.38 7.62
CA ASP A 76 -18.17 -1.71 9.01
C ASP A 76 -17.11 -2.59 9.72
N PHE A 77 -16.27 -3.30 8.96
CA PHE A 77 -15.15 -4.07 9.51
C PHE A 77 -13.84 -3.27 9.58
N ASN A 78 -13.77 -2.07 8.99
CA ASN A 78 -12.57 -1.25 9.00
C ASN A 78 -12.43 -0.44 10.31
N LEU A 79 -12.00 -1.12 11.37
CA LEU A 79 -11.73 -0.50 12.66
C LEU A 79 -10.59 0.54 12.62
N ALA A 80 -9.76 0.52 11.57
CA ALA A 80 -8.64 1.45 11.40
C ALA A 80 -9.08 2.86 10.94
N ASP A 81 -10.29 3.04 10.39
CA ASP A 81 -10.78 4.34 9.89
C ASP A 81 -10.76 5.42 10.99
N LYS A 82 -11.13 5.06 12.23
CA LYS A 82 -11.09 5.97 13.37
C LYS A 82 -9.67 6.47 13.65
N THR A 83 -8.71 5.55 13.77
CA THR A 83 -7.31 5.90 14.07
C THR A 83 -6.66 6.66 12.90
N ALA A 84 -7.02 6.33 11.66
CA ALA A 84 -6.57 7.08 10.49
C ALA A 84 -7.05 8.54 10.51
N LYS A 85 -8.33 8.79 10.89
CA LYS A 85 -8.87 10.14 11.07
C LYS A 85 -8.20 10.91 12.19
N GLU A 86 -7.90 10.26 13.30
CA GLU A 86 -7.14 10.87 14.40
C GLU A 86 -5.72 11.23 13.94
N GLY A 87 -5.06 10.33 13.20
CA GLY A 87 -3.72 10.54 12.65
C GLY A 87 -3.64 11.70 11.65
N ALA A 88 -4.66 11.90 10.82
CA ALA A 88 -4.72 12.99 9.85
C ALA A 88 -4.71 14.40 10.49
N ASN A 89 -5.02 14.51 11.78
CA ASN A 89 -4.99 15.77 12.52
C ASN A 89 -3.68 15.98 13.31
N ARG A 90 -2.68 15.11 13.15
CA ARG A 90 -1.40 15.24 13.84
C ARG A 90 -0.36 15.88 12.93
N ASP A 91 0.52 16.68 13.53
CA ASP A 91 1.59 17.38 12.82
C ASP A 91 2.94 16.63 12.87
N ASP A 92 2.98 15.45 13.49
CA ASP A 92 4.21 14.67 13.71
C ASP A 92 4.54 13.68 12.57
N VAL A 93 4.19 14.04 11.34
CA VAL A 93 4.50 13.24 10.14
C VAL A 93 6.02 13.21 9.92
N PRO A 94 6.66 12.02 9.86
CA PRO A 94 8.10 11.94 9.65
C PRO A 94 8.53 12.55 8.30
N GLU A 95 9.65 13.27 8.28
CA GLU A 95 10.14 14.03 7.09
C GLU A 95 10.23 13.19 5.81
N GLN A 96 10.61 11.91 5.95
CA GLN A 96 10.69 10.95 4.84
C GLN A 96 9.38 10.69 4.10
N TRP A 97 8.25 11.12 4.67
CA TRP A 97 6.90 11.01 4.11
C TRP A 97 6.32 12.35 3.64
N LEU A 98 6.91 13.48 4.01
CA LEU A 98 6.42 14.83 3.62
C LEU A 98 6.62 15.12 2.13
N ASN A 99 7.66 14.55 1.51
CA ASN A 99 8.07 14.86 0.14
C ASN A 99 7.82 13.71 -0.85
N VAL A 100 6.98 12.74 -0.49
CA VAL A 100 6.62 11.66 -1.41
C VAL A 100 5.68 12.22 -2.48
N ALA A 101 5.95 11.92 -3.75
CA ALA A 101 5.10 12.38 -4.85
C ALA A 101 3.67 11.81 -4.74
N ILE A 102 2.71 12.70 -4.49
CA ILE A 102 1.27 12.46 -4.38
C ILE A 102 0.57 12.87 -5.68
#